data_AF-A0A643CZA1-F1
#
_entry.id   AF-A0A643CZA1-F1
#
_cell.length_a   1.000
_cell.length_b   1.000
_cell.length_c   1.000
_cell.angle_alpha   90.00
_cell.angle_beta   90.00
_cell.angle_gamma   90.00
#
_symmetry.space_group_name_H-M   'P 1'
#
loop_
_entity.id
_entity.type
_entity.pdbx_description
1 polymer ?
#
loop_
_entity_poly.entity_id
_entity_poly.type
_entity_poly.pdbx_seq_one_letter_code
_entity_poly.pdbx_strand_id
1 'polypeptide(L)'
;AISNNSAKTLWITVFLAVYREGAETVLFYQALLFDAKTSTDFGAVFGGLGLGILILIVLYFLLKAGAIRIPVKQFFYITSYIIFYMVFVFTGKGIAELIEGKVIIPSLIPMNFEPILWLGIYPYYETLIPQFIVLTMLIIGILITKQISK
;
A
#
# COMPACT_ATOMS: atom_id res chain seq x y z
N ALA A 1 -22.67 15.59 2.18
CA ALA A 1 -22.57 14.85 3.45
C ALA A 1 -22.50 15.75 4.70
N ILE A 2 -22.09 17.03 4.59
CA ILE A 2 -22.02 17.98 5.73
C ILE A 2 -23.37 18.65 6.07
N SER A 3 -24.44 18.41 5.31
CA SER A 3 -25.69 19.16 5.49
C SER A 3 -26.60 18.68 6.63
N ASN A 4 -26.34 17.55 7.30
CA ASN A 4 -27.31 16.95 8.23
C ASN A 4 -26.83 16.67 9.67
N ASN A 5 -25.69 17.21 10.11
CA ASN A 5 -25.20 17.13 11.50
C ASN A 5 -25.36 15.73 12.16
N SER A 6 -25.16 14.66 11.38
CA SER A 6 -25.36 13.30 11.86
C SER A 6 -24.08 12.85 12.54
N ALA A 7 -23.99 13.05 13.85
CA ALA A 7 -22.91 12.54 14.69
C ALA A 7 -22.66 11.03 14.48
N LYS A 8 -23.72 10.27 14.13
CA LYS A 8 -23.62 8.86 13.75
C LYS A 8 -22.78 8.64 12.49
N THR A 9 -22.97 9.45 11.45
CA THR A 9 -22.20 9.34 10.20
C THR A 9 -20.74 9.67 10.42
N LEU A 10 -20.45 10.70 11.22
CA LEU A 10 -19.07 11.05 11.58
C LEU A 10 -18.42 9.91 12.39
N TRP A 11 -19.14 9.36 13.38
CA TRP A 11 -18.66 8.25 14.19
C TRP A 11 -18.33 7.01 13.36
N ILE A 12 -19.23 6.59 12.47
CA ILE A 12 -19.01 5.44 11.58
C ILE A 12 -17.81 5.70 10.66
N THR A 13 -17.68 6.91 10.11
CA THR A 13 -16.58 7.24 9.18
C THR A 13 -15.23 7.16 9.89
N VAL A 14 -15.12 7.73 11.09
CA VAL A 14 -13.89 7.68 11.88
C VAL A 14 -13.58 6.24 12.30
N PHE A 15 -14.59 5.49 12.75
CA PHE A 15 -14.42 4.08 13.12
C PHE A 15 -13.91 3.23 11.95
N LEU A 16 -14.54 3.32 10.78
CA LEU A 16 -14.12 2.57 9.59
C LEU A 16 -12.73 2.97 9.11
N ALA A 17 -12.39 4.27 9.17
CA ALA A 17 -11.06 4.74 8.82
C ALA A 17 -9.99 4.16 9.75
N VAL A 18 -10.19 4.24 11.07
CA VAL A 18 -9.24 3.69 12.05
C VAL A 18 -9.15 2.17 11.96
N TYR A 19 -10.29 1.48 11.78
CA TYR A 19 -10.33 0.03 11.61
C TYR A 19 -9.54 -0.41 10.38
N ARG A 20 -9.69 0.26 9.23
CA ARG A 20 -8.93 -0.06 8.00
C ARG A 20 -7.43 0.09 8.22
N GLU A 21 -6.97 1.26 8.65
CA GLU A 21 -5.54 1.52 8.84
C GLU A 21 -4.92 0.57 9.89
N GLY A 22 -5.67 0.27 10.95
CA GLY A 22 -5.28 -0.72 11.95
C GLY A 22 -5.19 -2.13 11.38
N ALA A 23 -6.17 -2.55 10.59
CA ALA A 23 -6.20 -3.87 9.96
C ALA A 23 -5.03 -4.06 8.97
N GLU A 24 -4.77 -3.08 8.11
CA GLU A 24 -3.63 -3.10 7.18
C GLU A 24 -2.30 -3.22 7.95
N THR A 25 -2.11 -2.42 9.01
CA THR A 25 -0.91 -2.47 9.84
C THR A 25 -0.70 -3.85 10.47
N VAL A 26 -1.75 -4.43 11.08
CA VAL A 26 -1.67 -5.76 11.69
C VAL A 26 -1.36 -6.84 10.66
N LEU A 27 -2.01 -6.79 9.50
CA LEU A 27 -1.76 -7.76 8.41
C LEU A 27 -0.33 -7.67 7.88
N PHE A 28 0.23 -6.46 7.74
CA PHE A 28 1.63 -6.30 7.32
C PHE A 28 2.61 -6.83 8.36
N TYR A 29 2.40 -6.55 9.65
CA TYR A 29 3.25 -7.13 10.70
C TYR A 29 3.13 -8.65 10.77
N GLN A 30 1.92 -9.19 10.60
CA GLN A 30 1.71 -10.63 10.55
C GLN A 30 2.49 -11.26 9.37
N ALA A 31 2.44 -10.66 8.19
CA ALA A 31 3.21 -11.14 7.03
C ALA A 31 4.73 -11.08 7.28
N LEU A 32 5.23 -9.97 7.85
CA LEU A 32 6.67 -9.83 8.19
C LEU A 32 7.13 -10.86 9.23
N LEU A 33 6.28 -11.17 10.22
CA LEU A 33 6.58 -12.17 11.24
C LEU A 33 6.55 -13.60 10.69
N PHE A 34 5.73 -13.88 9.67
CA PHE A 34 5.74 -15.17 8.99
C PHE A 34 6.98 -15.37 8.10
N ASP A 35 7.51 -14.27 7.53
CA ASP A 35 8.72 -14.31 6.71
C ASP A 35 10.00 -14.35 7.56
N ALA A 36 9.94 -13.90 8.82
CA ALA A 36 11.06 -13.93 9.76
C ALA A 36 11.41 -15.38 10.18
N LYS A 37 12.59 -15.86 9.75
CA LYS A 37 13.06 -17.23 10.05
C LYS A 37 14.11 -17.29 11.16
N THR A 38 14.78 -16.18 11.46
CA THR A 38 15.90 -16.10 12.43
C THR A 38 15.56 -15.17 13.60
N SER A 39 16.09 -15.44 14.79
CA SER A 39 15.93 -14.56 15.98
C SER A 39 16.35 -13.11 15.72
N THR A 40 17.32 -12.88 14.83
CA THR A 40 17.76 -11.56 14.38
C THR A 40 16.68 -10.83 13.56
N ASP A 41 15.91 -11.57 12.76
CA ASP A 41 14.86 -11.01 11.89
C ASP A 41 13.69 -10.51 12.73
N PHE A 42 13.30 -11.26 13.78
CA PHE A 42 12.33 -10.79 14.77
C PHE A 42 12.80 -9.49 15.44
N GLY A 43 14.07 -9.42 15.84
CA GLY A 43 14.67 -8.20 16.38
C GLY A 43 14.60 -7.02 15.41
N ALA A 44 14.81 -7.26 14.10
CA ALA A 44 14.68 -6.25 13.07
C ALA A 44 13.24 -5.76 12.88
N VAL A 45 12.24 -6.64 12.94
CA VAL A 45 10.82 -6.27 12.87
C VAL A 45 10.42 -5.37 14.05
N PHE A 46 10.78 -5.74 15.28
CA PHE A 46 10.49 -4.91 16.46
C PHE A 46 11.30 -3.61 16.48
N GLY A 47 12.55 -3.64 16.00
CA GLY A 47 13.36 -2.43 15.81
C GLY A 47 12.74 -1.47 14.79
N GLY A 48 12.24 -2.01 13.67
CA GLY A 48 11.51 -1.26 12.64
C GLY A 48 10.21 -0.66 13.18
N LEU A 49 9.45 -1.39 13.99
CA LEU A 49 8.27 -0.88 14.70
C LEU A 49 8.64 0.32 15.58
N GLY A 50 9.68 0.19 16.40
CA GLY A 50 10.15 1.26 17.28
C GLY A 50 10.57 2.51 16.51
N LEU A 51 11.33 2.34 15.43
CA LEU A 51 11.71 3.43 14.53
C LEU A 51 10.49 4.08 13.87
N GLY A 52 9.53 3.27 13.41
CA GLY A 52 8.29 3.73 12.80
C GLY A 52 7.44 4.59 13.74
N ILE A 53 7.30 4.17 15.00
CA ILE A 53 6.62 4.96 16.04
C ILE A 53 7.32 6.30 16.25
N LEU A 54 8.65 6.31 16.31
CA LEU A 54 9.43 7.54 16.47
C LEU A 54 9.19 8.50 15.29
N ILE A 55 9.25 7.98 14.05
CA ILE A 55 8.97 8.76 12.83
C ILE A 55 7.54 9.31 12.86
N LEU A 56 6.54 8.51 13.27
CA LEU A 56 5.14 8.94 13.39
C LEU A 56 4.98 10.08 14.41
N ILE A 57 5.66 10.00 15.55
CA ILE A 57 5.65 11.07 16.56
C ILE A 57 6.24 12.36 15.97
N VAL A 58 7.38 12.26 15.29
CA VAL A 58 8.02 13.41 14.64
C VAL A 58 7.10 14.01 13.57
N LEU A 59 6.50 13.18 12.71
CA LEU A 59 5.54 13.61 11.70
C LEU A 59 4.32 14.28 12.34
N TYR A 60 3.79 13.73 13.43
CA TYR A 60 2.66 14.33 14.14
C TYR A 60 2.99 15.74 14.62
N PHE A 61 4.16 15.95 15.24
CA PHE A 61 4.58 17.29 15.66
C PHE A 61 4.82 18.23 14.47
N LEU A 62 5.43 17.73 13.40
CA LEU A 62 5.67 18.51 12.18
C LEU A 62 4.36 18.94 11.51
N LEU A 63 3.40 18.03 11.39
CA LEU A 63 2.07 18.31 10.85
C LEU A 63 1.29 19.24 11.78
N LYS A 64 1.35 19.04 13.10
CA LYS A 64 0.70 19.93 14.08
C LYS A 64 1.26 21.35 14.01
N ALA A 65 2.58 21.51 13.85
CA ALA A 65 3.23 22.81 13.72
C ALA A 65 3.06 23.42 12.31
N GLY A 66 3.01 22.59 11.26
CA GLY A 66 2.95 23.00 9.86
C GLY A 66 1.54 23.06 9.24
N ALA A 67 0.49 22.63 9.96
CA ALA A 67 -0.90 22.57 9.48
C ALA A 67 -1.46 23.90 8.96
N ILE A 68 -0.77 25.02 9.20
CA ILE A 68 -1.21 26.34 8.72
C ILE A 68 -0.93 26.56 7.22
N ARG A 69 -0.04 25.81 6.54
CA ARG A 69 0.22 26.03 5.08
C ARG A 69 0.66 24.80 4.26
N ILE A 70 0.17 23.58 4.52
CA ILE A 70 0.47 22.47 3.59
C ILE A 70 -0.40 22.62 2.33
N PRO A 71 0.19 22.76 1.12
CA PRO A 71 -0.57 22.74 -0.12
C PRO A 71 -1.18 21.34 -0.30
N VAL A 72 -2.46 21.20 0.05
CA VAL A 72 -3.25 19.95 0.02
C VAL A 72 -3.08 19.20 -1.30
N LYS A 73 -2.95 19.94 -2.42
CA LYS A 73 -2.71 19.40 -3.75
C LYS A 73 -1.39 18.60 -3.83
N GLN A 74 -0.28 19.12 -3.32
CA GLN A 74 1.01 18.43 -3.36
C GLN A 74 1.04 17.23 -2.42
N PHE A 75 0.45 17.36 -1.23
CA PHE A 75 0.32 16.25 -0.29
C PHE A 75 -0.42 15.07 -0.93
N PHE A 76 -1.56 15.32 -1.57
CA PHE A 76 -2.35 14.27 -2.20
C PHE A 76 -1.63 13.61 -3.38
N TYR A 77 -0.85 14.35 -4.16
CA TYR A 77 -0.05 13.74 -5.25
C TYR A 77 1.00 12.77 -4.71
N ILE A 78 1.73 13.17 -3.67
CA ILE A 78 2.79 12.34 -3.08
C ILE A 78 2.18 11.07 -2.48
N THR A 79 1.13 11.21 -1.67
CA THR A 79 0.48 10.05 -1.04
C THR A 79 -0.18 9.12 -2.06
N SER A 80 -0.79 9.67 -3.12
CA SER A 80 -1.36 8.86 -4.21
C SER A 80 -0.29 8.04 -4.93
N TYR A 81 0.89 8.61 -5.16
CA TYR A 81 1.99 7.89 -5.80
C TYR A 81 2.51 6.74 -4.92
N ILE A 82 2.64 6.97 -3.61
CA ILE A 82 3.05 5.94 -2.63
C ILE A 82 2.01 4.80 -2.61
N ILE A 83 0.72 5.13 -2.52
CA ILE A 83 -0.36 4.14 -2.52
C ILE A 83 -0.36 3.35 -3.83
N PHE A 84 -0.21 4.02 -4.98
CA PHE A 84 -0.13 3.34 -6.27
C PHE A 84 1.05 2.36 -6.33
N TYR A 85 2.23 2.79 -5.88
CA TYR A 85 3.40 1.93 -5.80
C TYR A 85 3.12 0.69 -4.94
N MET A 86 2.51 0.86 -3.76
CA MET A 86 2.15 -0.27 -2.90
C MET A 86 1.16 -1.22 -3.56
N VAL A 87 0.11 -0.71 -4.21
CA VAL A 87 -0.87 -1.55 -4.93
C VAL A 87 -0.18 -2.38 -6.02
N PHE A 88 0.74 -1.79 -6.77
CA PHE A 88 1.48 -2.49 -7.82
C PHE A 88 2.35 -3.63 -7.25
N VAL A 89 3.10 -3.36 -6.19
CA VAL A 89 3.97 -4.35 -5.53
C VAL A 89 3.15 -5.46 -4.87
N PHE A 90 2.09 -5.12 -4.13
CA PHE A 90 1.25 -6.10 -3.43
C PHE A 90 0.45 -6.97 -4.40
N THR A 91 0.00 -6.43 -5.53
CA THR A 91 -0.66 -7.25 -6.56
C THR A 91 0.27 -8.33 -7.07
N GLY A 92 1.53 -7.99 -7.38
CA GLY A 92 2.51 -8.95 -7.86
C GLY A 92 2.91 -9.99 -6.81
N LYS A 93 3.27 -9.54 -5.60
CA LYS A 93 3.64 -10.43 -4.49
C LYS A 93 2.49 -11.32 -4.03
N GLY A 94 1.30 -10.76 -3.87
CA GLY A 94 0.12 -11.51 -3.42
C GLY A 94 -0.26 -12.63 -4.37
N ILE A 95 -0.17 -12.40 -5.69
CA ILE A 95 -0.45 -13.46 -6.67
C ILE A 95 0.69 -14.49 -6.70
N ALA A 96 1.95 -14.06 -6.57
CA ALA A 96 3.09 -14.97 -6.48
C ALA A 96 2.97 -15.91 -5.26
N GLU A 97 2.55 -15.40 -4.10
CA GLU A 97 2.30 -16.22 -2.91
C GLU A 97 1.17 -17.25 -3.13
N LEU A 98 0.12 -16.90 -3.89
CA LEU A 98 -0.94 -17.86 -4.25
C LEU A 98 -0.45 -18.98 -5.18
N ILE A 99 0.50 -18.66 -6.06
CA ILE A 99 1.15 -19.64 -6.93
C ILE A 99 2.06 -20.57 -6.10
N GLU A 100 2.86 -20.02 -5.20
CA GLU A 100 3.70 -20.81 -4.28
C GLU A 100 2.86 -21.68 -3.34
N GLY A 101 1.70 -21.18 -2.91
CA GLY A 101 0.69 -21.92 -2.15
C GLY A 101 -0.02 -23.02 -2.95
N LYS A 102 0.34 -23.24 -4.22
CA LYS A 102 -0.26 -24.23 -5.14
C LYS A 102 -1.77 -24.04 -5.36
N VAL A 103 -2.31 -22.86 -5.07
CA VAL A 103 -3.72 -22.52 -5.33
C VAL A 103 -3.93 -22.26 -6.82
N ILE A 104 -2.90 -21.76 -7.51
CA ILE A 104 -2.90 -21.44 -8.93
C ILE A 104 -1.79 -22.24 -9.62
N ILE A 105 -2.10 -22.84 -10.77
CA ILE A 105 -1.11 -23.56 -11.59
C ILE A 105 -0.32 -22.52 -12.38
N PRO A 106 1.00 -22.39 -12.19
CA PRO A 106 1.78 -21.35 -12.86
C PRO A 106 1.88 -21.61 -14.37
N SER A 107 1.58 -20.61 -15.20
CA SER A 107 1.99 -20.60 -16.59
C SER A 107 3.23 -19.70 -16.76
N LEU A 108 4.36 -20.35 -17.05
CA LEU A 108 5.63 -19.65 -17.24
C LEU A 108 5.62 -18.93 -18.58
N ILE A 109 6.05 -17.67 -18.56
CA ILE A 109 6.36 -16.94 -19.79
C ILE A 109 7.62 -17.56 -20.45
N PRO A 110 7.72 -17.59 -21.79
CA PRO A 110 8.93 -18.06 -22.49
C PRO A 110 10.19 -17.22 -22.22
N MET A 111 10.02 -16.01 -21.65
CA MET A 111 11.11 -15.08 -21.32
C MET A 111 11.43 -15.18 -19.83
N ASN A 112 12.40 -16.01 -19.46
CA ASN A 112 12.80 -16.20 -18.07
C ASN A 112 13.71 -15.03 -17.63
N PHE A 113 13.19 -14.13 -16.79
CA PHE A 113 13.99 -13.08 -16.13
C PHE A 113 13.99 -13.29 -14.61
N GLU A 114 15.06 -12.85 -13.94
CA GLU A 114 15.16 -12.98 -12.48
C GLU A 114 14.05 -12.19 -11.77
N PRO A 115 13.33 -12.79 -10.79
CA PRO A 115 12.28 -12.09 -10.06
C PRO A 115 12.79 -10.83 -9.37
N ILE A 116 12.12 -9.71 -9.62
CA ILE A 116 12.47 -8.42 -9.03
C ILE A 116 11.69 -8.29 -7.71
N LEU A 117 12.27 -8.81 -6.62
CA LEU A 117 11.61 -8.96 -5.30
C LEU A 117 11.10 -7.65 -4.69
N TRP A 118 11.79 -6.52 -4.90
CA TRP A 118 11.36 -5.22 -4.38
C TRP A 118 10.17 -4.62 -5.14
N LEU A 119 10.01 -4.97 -6.43
CA LEU A 119 8.92 -4.50 -7.29
C LEU A 119 7.77 -5.51 -7.37
N GLY A 120 7.97 -6.72 -6.84
CA GLY A 120 6.99 -7.80 -6.88
C GLY A 120 6.76 -8.35 -8.29
N ILE A 121 7.74 -8.24 -9.19
CA ILE A 121 7.60 -8.75 -10.56
C ILE A 121 8.16 -10.17 -10.62
N TYR A 122 7.30 -11.10 -10.98
CA TYR A 122 7.62 -12.50 -11.17
C TYR A 122 7.35 -12.91 -12.63
N PRO A 123 8.06 -13.91 -13.16
CA PRO A 123 7.90 -14.37 -14.54
C PRO A 123 6.66 -15.29 -14.71
N TYR A 124 5.50 -14.85 -14.23
CA TYR A 124 4.22 -15.53 -14.39
C TYR A 124 3.21 -14.64 -15.12
N TYR A 125 2.44 -15.19 -16.06
CA TYR A 125 1.36 -14.42 -16.70
C TYR A 125 0.33 -13.95 -15.67
N GLU A 126 0.08 -14.77 -14.66
CA GLU A 126 -0.89 -14.53 -13.61
C GLU A 126 -0.49 -13.36 -12.71
N THR A 127 0.81 -13.10 -12.52
CA THR A 127 1.29 -11.92 -11.78
C THR A 127 1.36 -10.67 -12.67
N LEU A 128 1.77 -10.84 -13.94
CA LEU A 128 1.99 -9.73 -14.87
C LEU A 128 0.69 -9.12 -15.40
N ILE A 129 -0.34 -9.93 -15.66
CA ILE A 129 -1.63 -9.43 -16.17
C ILE A 129 -2.28 -8.48 -15.17
N PRO A 130 -2.41 -8.80 -13.87
CA PRO A 130 -3.01 -7.90 -12.88
C PRO A 130 -2.17 -6.66 -12.63
N GLN A 131 -0.83 -6.76 -12.64
CA GLN A 131 0.06 -5.60 -12.60
C GLN A 131 -0.17 -4.67 -13.81
N PHE A 132 -0.37 -5.23 -15.00
CA PHE A 132 -0.68 -4.46 -16.20
C PHE A 132 -2.06 -3.77 -16.11
N ILE A 133 -3.06 -4.43 -15.52
CA ILE A 133 -4.38 -3.83 -15.25
C ILE A 133 -4.24 -2.64 -14.30
N VAL A 134 -3.51 -2.80 -13.19
CA VAL A 134 -3.24 -1.73 -12.22
C VAL A 134 -2.57 -0.53 -12.90
N LEU A 135 -1.56 -0.78 -13.75
CA LEU A 135 -0.85 0.26 -14.48
C LEU A 135 -1.77 0.98 -15.50
N THR A 136 -2.62 0.24 -16.20
CA THR A 136 -3.60 0.82 -17.13
C THR A 136 -4.62 1.68 -16.38
N MET A 137 -5.09 1.23 -15.21
CA MET A 137 -6.01 1.97 -14.36
C MET A 137 -5.41 3.30 -13.88
N LEU A 138 -4.11 3.32 -13.55
CA LEU A 138 -3.42 4.57 -13.22
C LEU A 138 -3.38 5.53 -14.41
N ILE A 139 -3.02 5.05 -15.60
CA ILE A 139 -2.97 5.89 -16.80
C ILE A 139 -4.34 6.53 -17.03
N ILE A 140 -5.41 5.75 -16.95
CA ILE A 140 -6.79 6.24 -17.06
C ILE A 140 -7.10 7.28 -15.96
N GLY A 141 -6.73 6.99 -14.70
CA GLY A 141 -6.95 7.90 -13.57
C GLY A 141 -6.24 9.25 -13.74
N ILE A 142 -5.01 9.24 -14.26
CA ILE A 142 -4.25 10.46 -14.58
C ILE A 142 -4.91 11.23 -15.73
N LEU A 143 -5.35 10.54 -16.78
CA LEU A 143 -6.03 11.16 -17.92
C LEU A 143 -7.34 11.85 -17.50
N ILE A 144 -8.16 11.19 -16.67
CA ILE A 144 -9.40 11.75 -16.13
C ILE A 144 -9.11 12.97 -15.25
N THR A 145 -8.13 12.86 -14.34
CA THR A 145 -7.75 13.98 -13.45
C THR A 145 -7.26 15.19 -14.24
N LYS A 146 -6.53 14.94 -15.34
CA LYS A 146 -6.05 15.99 -16.25
C LYS A 146 -7.18 16.65 -17.04
N GLN A 147 -8.24 15.91 -17.38
CA GLN A 147 -9.44 16.46 -18.02
C GLN A 147 -10.29 17.30 -17.05
N ILE A 148 -10.45 16.87 -15.79
CA ILE A 148 -11.24 17.60 -14.78
C ILE A 148 -10.55 18.88 -14.31
N SER A 149 -9.22 18.92 -14.34
CA SER A 149 -8.44 20.11 -13.95
C SER A 149 -8.30 21.15 -15.07
N LYS A 150 -8.89 20.92 -16.26
CA LYS A 150 -8.82 21.82 -17.42
C LYS A 150 -10.15 22.52 -17.61
#